data_AF-A0A967J9Q2-F1
#
_entry.id   AF-A0A967J9Q2-F1
#
_cell.length_a   1.000
_cell.length_b   1.000
_cell.length_c   1.000
_cell.angle_alpha   90.00
_cell.angle_beta   90.00
_cell.angle_gamma   90.00
#
_symmetry.space_group_name_H-M   'P 1'
#
loop_
_entity.id
_entity.type
_entity.pdbx_description
1 polymer ?
#
loop_
_entity_poly.entity_id
_entity_poly.type
_entity_poly.pdbx_seq_one_letter_code
_entity_poly.pdbx_strand_id
1 'polypeptide(L)'
;MTDDLRFTEVTAANRNRTERWHPGFPDDNEWTVADWSNALCGEAGELANVVKKLRRYECGLRGPLDPSEDELRAMAGAEIADVYLYLDLLAVKLGVDLPAAVVAKFNRVSERQGFPERLPGG
;
A
#
# COMPACT_ATOMS: atom_id res chain seq x y z
N MET A 1 -10.13 17.17 -5.56
CA MET A 1 -10.92 15.95 -5.31
C MET A 1 -10.70 15.05 -6.51
N THR A 2 -10.08 13.89 -6.31
CA THR A 2 -10.25 12.79 -7.25
C THR A 2 -11.68 12.29 -7.12
N ASP A 3 -12.32 11.94 -8.23
CA ASP A 3 -13.62 11.25 -8.23
C ASP A 3 -13.54 9.96 -7.38
N ASP A 4 -14.69 9.38 -7.02
CA ASP A 4 -14.79 8.14 -6.23
C ASP A 4 -14.06 6.97 -6.92
N LEU A 5 -12.75 6.82 -6.64
CA LEU A 5 -11.90 5.75 -7.15
C LEU A 5 -12.21 4.45 -6.42
N ARG A 6 -12.59 3.41 -7.16
CA ARG A 6 -12.91 2.09 -6.60
C ARG A 6 -11.68 1.19 -6.58
N PHE A 7 -11.62 0.29 -5.59
CA PHE A 7 -10.57 -0.72 -5.52
C PHE A 7 -10.48 -1.55 -6.81
N THR A 8 -11.61 -1.96 -7.38
CA THR A 8 -11.66 -2.74 -8.63
C THR A 8 -11.04 -2.00 -9.81
N GLU A 9 -11.17 -0.67 -9.84
CA GLU A 9 -10.58 0.16 -10.90
C GLU A 9 -9.07 0.25 -10.73
N VAL A 10 -8.59 0.40 -9.48
CA VAL A 10 -7.16 0.31 -9.17
C VAL A 10 -6.62 -1.05 -9.56
N THR A 11 -7.20 -2.16 -9.08
CA THR A 11 -6.71 -3.51 -9.35
C THR A 11 -6.63 -3.79 -10.86
N ALA A 12 -7.65 -3.38 -11.62
CA ALA A 12 -7.66 -3.54 -13.07
C ALA A 12 -6.55 -2.73 -13.75
N ALA A 13 -6.41 -1.44 -13.41
CA ALA A 13 -5.39 -0.58 -14.01
C ALA A 13 -3.96 -1.01 -13.61
N ASN A 14 -3.77 -1.38 -12.34
CA ASN A 14 -2.49 -1.79 -11.79
C ASN A 14 -2.04 -3.14 -12.37
N ARG A 15 -2.93 -4.13 -12.45
CA ARG A 15 -2.65 -5.41 -13.16
C ARG A 15 -2.27 -5.18 -14.62
N ASN A 16 -3.05 -4.36 -15.34
CA ASN A 16 -2.77 -4.05 -16.75
C ASN A 16 -1.42 -3.32 -16.93
N ARG A 17 -1.02 -2.49 -15.96
CA ARG A 17 0.30 -1.85 -15.95
C ARG A 17 1.40 -2.87 -15.68
N THR A 18 1.20 -3.79 -14.73
CA THR A 18 2.13 -4.87 -14.41
C THR A 18 2.42 -5.76 -15.60
N GLU A 19 1.41 -6.16 -16.37
CA GLU A 19 1.59 -6.97 -17.58
C GLU A 19 2.56 -6.34 -18.61
N ARG A 20 2.74 -5.01 -18.59
CA ARG A 20 3.65 -4.32 -19.52
C ARG A 20 5.12 -4.46 -19.14
N TRP A 21 5.44 -4.60 -17.86
CA TRP A 21 6.81 -4.68 -17.36
C TRP A 21 7.15 -6.05 -16.74
N HIS A 22 6.14 -6.85 -16.41
CA HIS A 22 6.24 -8.24 -15.95
C HIS A 22 5.20 -9.12 -16.69
N PRO A 23 5.44 -9.46 -17.96
CA PRO A 23 4.48 -10.21 -18.77
C PRO A 23 4.14 -11.57 -18.19
N GLY A 24 2.86 -11.96 -18.25
CA GLY A 24 2.35 -13.21 -17.71
C GLY A 24 1.84 -13.13 -16.27
N PHE A 25 1.91 -11.97 -15.62
CA PHE A 25 1.33 -11.79 -14.28
C PHE A 25 -0.20 -11.98 -14.31
N PRO A 26 -0.82 -12.70 -13.35
CA PRO A 26 -0.21 -13.29 -12.15
C PRO A 26 0.17 -14.77 -12.30
N ASP A 27 0.03 -15.36 -13.49
CA ASP A 27 0.17 -16.80 -13.72
C ASP A 27 1.60 -17.22 -14.09
N ASP A 28 2.52 -16.26 -14.22
CA ASP A 28 3.93 -16.48 -14.45
C ASP A 28 4.61 -17.19 -13.27
N ASN A 29 5.72 -17.88 -13.56
CA ASN A 29 6.58 -18.52 -12.57
C ASN A 29 7.93 -17.79 -12.40
N GLU A 30 8.08 -16.57 -12.93
CA GLU A 30 9.30 -15.79 -12.79
C GLU A 30 9.39 -15.20 -11.39
N TRP A 31 8.30 -14.60 -10.90
CA TRP A 31 8.19 -14.13 -9.53
C TRP A 31 7.21 -15.00 -8.72
N THR A 32 7.73 -15.55 -7.63
CA THR A 32 6.93 -16.28 -6.64
C THR A 32 6.19 -15.31 -5.72
N VAL A 33 5.26 -15.82 -4.91
CA VAL A 33 4.60 -15.05 -3.85
C VAL A 33 5.62 -14.39 -2.90
N ALA A 34 6.78 -15.02 -2.67
CA ALA A 34 7.83 -14.47 -1.82
C ALA A 34 8.46 -13.20 -2.42
N ASP A 35 8.65 -13.15 -3.75
CA ASP A 35 9.21 -11.99 -4.44
C ASP A 35 8.24 -10.80 -4.38
N TRP A 36 6.95 -11.04 -4.66
CA TRP A 36 5.90 -10.03 -4.51
C TRP A 36 5.75 -9.53 -3.07
N SER A 37 5.83 -10.44 -2.09
CA SER A 37 5.79 -10.07 -0.67
C SER A 37 7.01 -9.25 -0.26
N ASN A 38 8.19 -9.56 -0.78
CA ASN A 38 9.41 -8.81 -0.48
C ASN A 38 9.41 -7.44 -1.15
N ALA A 39 8.86 -7.31 -2.37
CA ALA A 39 8.66 -6.03 -3.02
C ALA A 39 7.76 -5.11 -2.19
N LEU A 40 6.60 -5.62 -1.72
CA LEU A 40 5.75 -4.89 -0.77
C LEU A 40 6.51 -4.44 0.49
N CYS A 41 7.31 -5.34 1.09
CA CYS A 41 8.13 -5.00 2.25
C CYS A 41 9.23 -3.97 1.93
N GLY A 42 9.74 -3.96 0.70
CA GLY A 42 10.66 -2.93 0.20
C GLY A 42 10.04 -1.55 0.30
N GLU A 43 8.87 -1.36 -0.31
CA GLU A 43 8.13 -0.08 -0.27
C GLU A 43 7.77 0.33 1.17
N ALA A 44 7.38 -0.63 2.01
CA ALA A 44 7.12 -0.35 3.42
C ALA A 44 8.39 0.11 4.16
N GLY A 45 9.55 -0.40 3.77
CA GLY A 45 10.86 0.04 4.25
C GLY A 45 11.22 1.46 3.80
N GLU A 46 10.89 1.82 2.55
CA GLU A 46 11.07 3.18 2.03
C GLU A 46 10.19 4.17 2.81
N LEU A 47 8.91 3.85 3.01
CA LEU A 47 8.01 4.60 3.88
C LEU A 47 8.58 4.75 5.31
N ALA A 48 9.04 3.66 5.92
CA ALA A 48 9.63 3.70 7.26
C ALA A 48 10.87 4.60 7.32
N ASN A 49 11.68 4.63 6.25
CA ASN A 49 12.82 5.52 6.15
C ASN A 49 12.41 7.00 6.08
N VAL A 50 11.34 7.33 5.36
CA VAL A 50 10.78 8.70 5.32
C VAL A 50 10.22 9.11 6.69
N VAL A 51 9.44 8.25 7.34
CA VAL A 51 8.89 8.49 8.68
C VAL A 51 10.01 8.71 9.72
N LYS A 52 11.10 7.94 9.63
CA LYS A 52 12.30 8.16 10.47
C LYS A 52 12.90 9.55 10.25
N LYS A 53 12.92 10.07 9.01
CA LYS A 53 13.41 11.43 8.73
C LYS A 53 12.46 12.51 9.28
N LEU A 54 11.13 12.31 9.21
CA LEU A 54 10.16 13.18 9.88
C LEU A 54 10.45 13.26 11.39
N ARG A 55 10.74 12.11 12.02
CA ARG A 55 11.10 12.10 13.44
C ARG A 55 12.37 12.90 13.76
N ARG A 56 13.36 12.93 12.86
CA ARG A 56 14.55 13.78 13.03
C ARG A 56 14.19 15.26 12.99
N TYR A 57 13.26 15.65 12.11
CA TYR A 57 12.74 17.00 12.05
C TYR A 57 12.07 17.40 13.37
N GLU A 58 11.15 16.57 13.88
CA GLU A 58 10.45 16.80 15.17
C GLU A 58 11.41 16.94 16.36
N CYS A 59 12.53 16.22 16.35
CA CYS A 59 13.51 16.23 17.44
C CYS A 59 14.57 17.33 17.27
N GLY A 60 14.53 18.15 16.22
CA GLY A 60 15.57 19.14 15.92
C GLY A 60 16.92 18.52 15.53
N LEU A 61 16.92 17.26 15.07
CA LEU A 61 18.11 16.48 14.69
C LEU A 61 18.35 16.45 13.17
N ARG A 62 17.74 17.36 12.41
CA ARG A 62 17.88 17.39 10.96
C ARG A 62 19.27 17.87 10.54
N GLY A 63 19.85 17.22 9.55
CA GLY A 63 21.05 17.67 8.86
C GLY A 63 20.78 18.83 7.90
N PRO A 64 21.83 19.53 7.45
CA PRO A 64 21.69 20.63 6.49
C PRO A 64 21.19 20.19 5.10
N LEU A 65 21.35 18.90 4.78
CA LEU A 65 20.90 18.28 3.52
C LEU A 65 19.61 17.47 3.68
N ASP A 66 19.03 17.41 4.87
CA ASP A 66 17.75 16.72 5.05
C ASP A 66 16.63 17.54 4.37
N PRO A 67 15.66 16.86 3.71
CA PRO A 67 14.52 17.56 3.12
C PRO A 67 13.71 18.32 4.17
N SER A 68 12.96 19.32 3.72
CA SER A 68 11.97 20.03 4.53
C SER A 68 10.87 19.08 5.01
N GLU A 69 10.13 19.50 6.03
CA GLU A 69 8.99 18.72 6.54
C GLU A 69 7.93 18.48 5.45
N ASP A 70 7.63 19.49 4.65
CA ASP A 70 6.65 19.38 3.56
C ASP A 70 7.10 18.40 2.48
N GLU A 71 8.38 18.43 2.09
CA GLU A 71 8.95 17.44 1.16
C GLU A 71 8.87 16.02 1.75
N LEU A 72 9.18 15.84 3.04
CA LEU A 72 9.06 14.54 3.69
C LEU A 72 7.62 14.03 3.74
N ARG A 73 6.63 14.92 3.93
CA ARG A 73 5.21 14.56 3.88
C ARG A 73 4.77 14.16 2.47
N ALA A 74 5.24 14.87 1.44
CA ALA A 74 4.99 14.51 0.05
C ALA A 74 5.63 13.16 -0.30
N MET A 75 6.87 12.93 0.11
CA MET A 75 7.56 11.64 -0.04
C MET A 75 6.79 10.52 0.66
N ALA A 76 6.36 10.72 1.92
CA ALA A 76 5.58 9.71 2.63
C ALA A 76 4.27 9.36 1.91
N GLY A 77 3.62 10.34 1.30
CA GLY A 77 2.44 10.12 0.46
C GLY A 77 2.72 9.23 -0.76
N ALA A 78 3.87 9.41 -1.42
CA ALA A 78 4.31 8.56 -2.52
C ALA A 78 4.57 7.12 -2.05
N GLU A 79 5.36 6.94 -0.98
CA GLU A 79 5.67 5.60 -0.48
C GLU A 79 4.43 4.85 0.05
N ILE A 80 3.46 5.56 0.65
CA ILE A 80 2.17 4.97 1.03
C ILE A 80 1.42 4.45 -0.21
N ALA A 81 1.47 5.19 -1.31
CA ALA A 81 0.85 4.76 -2.56
C ALA A 81 1.55 3.52 -3.14
N ASP A 82 2.88 3.47 -3.11
CA ASP A 82 3.65 2.31 -3.59
C ASP A 82 3.38 1.06 -2.73
N VAL A 83 3.33 1.21 -1.40
CA VAL A 83 2.89 0.14 -0.49
C VAL A 83 1.51 -0.39 -0.87
N TYR A 84 0.55 0.51 -1.13
CA TYR A 84 -0.81 0.11 -1.52
C TYR A 84 -0.82 -0.63 -2.87
N LEU A 85 -0.07 -0.14 -3.86
CA LEU A 85 -0.03 -0.74 -5.20
C LEU A 85 0.62 -2.13 -5.19
N TYR A 86 1.66 -2.35 -4.39
CA TYR A 86 2.24 -3.68 -4.24
C TYR A 86 1.40 -4.62 -3.37
N LEU A 87 0.67 -4.09 -2.38
CA LEU A 87 -0.30 -4.87 -1.61
C LEU A 87 -1.43 -5.39 -2.51
N ASP A 88 -1.91 -4.56 -3.42
CA ASP A 88 -2.91 -4.92 -4.44
C ASP A 88 -2.39 -6.03 -5.38
N LEU A 89 -1.17 -5.91 -5.92
CA LEU A 89 -0.56 -6.96 -6.76
C LEU A 89 -0.34 -8.27 -5.99
N LEU A 90 0.11 -8.19 -4.73
CA LEU A 90 0.27 -9.38 -3.89
C LEU A 90 -1.09 -10.07 -3.64
N ALA A 91 -2.16 -9.31 -3.41
CA ALA A 91 -3.50 -9.87 -3.27
C ALA A 91 -3.94 -10.58 -4.56
N VAL A 92 -3.67 -9.99 -5.73
CA VAL A 92 -3.95 -10.64 -7.03
C VAL A 92 -3.15 -11.94 -7.18
N LYS A 93 -1.84 -11.95 -6.87
CA LYS A 93 -0.99 -13.16 -6.94
C LYS A 93 -1.47 -14.27 -5.99
N LEU A 94 -2.05 -13.90 -4.86
CA LEU A 94 -2.62 -14.84 -3.87
C LEU A 94 -4.07 -15.25 -4.17
N GLY A 95 -4.71 -14.68 -5.19
CA GLY A 95 -6.13 -14.92 -5.49
C GLY A 95 -7.08 -14.37 -4.44
N VAL A 96 -6.69 -13.32 -3.72
CA VAL A 96 -7.48 -12.68 -2.65
C VAL A 96 -8.32 -11.54 -3.21
N ASP A 97 -9.62 -11.58 -2.94
CA ASP A 97 -10.51 -10.42 -3.09
C ASP A 97 -10.18 -9.40 -1.99
N LEU A 98 -9.29 -8.46 -2.30
CA LEU A 98 -8.81 -7.45 -1.36
C LEU A 98 -9.94 -6.58 -0.78
N PRO A 99 -10.88 -6.02 -1.57
CA PRO A 99 -12.05 -5.32 -1.04
C PRO A 99 -12.83 -6.12 0.00
N ALA A 100 -13.20 -7.37 -0.31
CA ALA A 100 -13.96 -8.21 0.61
C ALA A 100 -13.16 -8.52 1.88
N ALA A 101 -11.86 -8.78 1.76
CA ALA A 101 -10.98 -9.03 2.89
C ALA A 101 -10.86 -7.80 3.82
N VAL A 102 -10.79 -6.59 3.26
CA VAL A 102 -10.76 -5.33 4.01
C VAL A 102 -12.06 -5.12 4.78
N VAL A 103 -13.22 -5.27 4.12
CA VAL A 103 -14.54 -5.13 4.76
C VAL A 103 -14.70 -6.12 5.92
N ALA A 104 -14.43 -7.41 5.67
CA ALA A 104 -14.53 -8.45 6.69
C ALA A 104 -13.58 -8.19 7.88
N LYS A 105 -12.33 -7.79 7.61
CA LYS A 105 -11.35 -7.50 8.66
C LYS A 105 -11.76 -6.28 9.48
N PHE A 106 -12.18 -5.19 8.83
CA PHE A 106 -12.60 -3.95 9.47
C PHE A 106 -13.80 -4.18 10.39
N ASN A 107 -14.87 -4.81 9.88
CA ASN A 107 -16.10 -5.05 10.64
C ASN A 107 -15.85 -5.95 11.85
N ARG A 108 -15.09 -7.05 11.67
CA ARG A 108 -14.72 -7.95 12.77
C ARG A 108 -13.92 -7.24 13.87
N VAL A 109 -12.98 -6.37 13.50
CA VAL A 109 -12.18 -5.63 14.50
C VAL A 109 -13.07 -4.61 15.23
N SER A 110 -13.97 -3.93 14.53
CA SER A 110 -14.92 -2.98 15.13
C SER A 110 -15.85 -3.68 16.12
N GLU A 111 -16.39 -4.85 15.78
CA GLU A 111 -17.20 -5.67 16.71
C GLU A 111 -16.41 -6.08 17.94
N ARG A 112 -15.20 -6.60 17.76
CA ARG A 112 -14.33 -7.03 18.88
C ARG A 112 -14.04 -5.91 19.87
N GLN A 113 -13.99 -4.66 19.40
CA GLN A 113 -13.71 -3.49 20.23
C GLN A 113 -14.98 -2.77 20.73
N GLY A 114 -16.18 -3.22 20.33
CA GLY A 114 -17.44 -2.55 20.68
C GLY A 114 -17.66 -1.22 19.95
N PHE A 115 -17.03 -1.03 18.79
CA PHE A 115 -17.12 0.19 18.00
C PHE A 115 -18.35 0.15 17.07
N PRO A 116 -19.01 1.30 16.79
CA PRO A 116 -20.19 1.36 15.91
C PRO A 116 -19.87 1.34 14.42
N GLU A 117 -18.65 1.66 14.00
CA GLU A 117 -18.28 1.85 12.59
C GLU A 117 -18.34 0.54 11.79
N ARG A 118 -18.95 0.56 10.61
CA ARG A 118 -19.01 -0.57 9.68
C ARG A 118 -18.77 -0.13 8.25
N LEU A 119 -18.08 -0.96 7.48
CA LEU A 119 -18.02 -0.86 6.03
C LEU A 119 -19.15 -1.69 5.40
N PRO A 120 -19.80 -1.20 4.33
CA PRO A 120 -20.84 -1.95 3.61
C PRO A 120 -20.24 -3.13 2.82
N GLY A 121 -21.07 -4.13 2.50
CA GLY A 121 -20.69 -5.27 1.65
C GLY A 121 -20.11 -6.48 2.38
N GLY A 122 -20.34 -6.59 3.70
CA GLY A 122 -20.03 -7.78 4.50
C GLY A 122 -21.29 -8.53 4.92
#